data_AF-A0A382KIC9-F1
#
_entry.id   AF-A0A382KIC9-F1
#
_cell.length_a   1.000
_cell.length_b   1.000
_cell.length_c   1.000
_cell.angle_alpha   90.00
_cell.angle_beta   90.00
_cell.angle_gamma   90.00
#
_symmetry.space_group_name_H-M   'P 1'
#
loop_
_entity.id
_entity.type
_entity.pdbx_description
1 polymer ?
#
loop_
_entity_poly.entity_id
_entity_poly.type
_entity_poly.pdbx_seq_one_letter_code
_entity_poly.pdbx_strand_id
1 'polypeptide(L)'
;MLKRVIIFFISACSFVLAEVKIGYVDSNEIMSSFEEWRQVQVDLEKEQRRLENEMNDLMIRLDSLNQDYERQRLLMSESRRQEKENDLRKLKENIQTFQMEKFGPEGEIYSKQTKLLKPVLTKINEAIEKVGSER
;
A
#
# COMPACT_ATOMS: atom_id res chain seq x y z
N MET A 1 -38.44 27.62 55.63
CA MET A 1 -38.79 27.31 54.23
C MET A 1 -37.59 27.06 53.30
N LEU A 2 -36.34 27.30 53.72
CA LEU A 2 -35.15 27.16 52.85
C LEU A 2 -34.63 25.72 52.66
N LYS A 3 -34.92 24.79 53.59
CA LYS A 3 -34.45 23.40 53.53
C LYS A 3 -35.20 22.49 52.53
N ARG A 4 -36.43 22.87 52.12
CA ARG A 4 -37.23 22.08 51.17
C ARG A 4 -36.87 22.36 49.70
N VAL A 5 -36.26 23.53 49.42
CA VAL A 5 -35.85 23.93 48.07
C VAL A 5 -34.56 23.21 47.63
N ILE A 6 -33.66 22.91 48.59
CA ILE A 6 -32.39 22.22 48.31
C ILE A 6 -32.60 20.74 47.95
N ILE A 7 -33.61 20.09 48.52
CA ILE A 7 -33.93 18.68 48.22
C ILE A 7 -34.52 18.52 46.81
N PHE A 8 -35.21 19.54 46.29
CA PHE A 8 -35.80 19.50 44.95
C PHE A 8 -34.77 19.72 43.83
N PHE A 9 -33.64 20.40 44.12
CA PHE A 9 -32.60 20.66 43.14
C PHE A 9 -31.63 19.47 42.93
N ILE A 10 -31.57 18.54 43.88
CA ILE A 10 -30.72 17.34 43.80
C ILE A 10 -31.39 16.21 42.97
N SER A 11 -32.71 16.27 42.77
CA SER A 11 -33.45 15.23 42.03
C SER A 11 -33.37 15.35 40.50
N ALA A 12 -32.78 16.42 39.96
CA ALA A 12 -32.73 16.68 38.52
C ALA A 12 -31.50 16.08 37.80
N CYS A 13 -30.55 15.47 38.53
CA CYS A 13 -29.43 14.72 37.94
C CYS A 13 -29.69 13.22 37.97
N SER A 14 -30.80 12.78 37.37
CA SER A 14 -30.90 11.38 36.94
C SER A 14 -30.10 11.25 35.65
N PHE A 15 -28.91 10.68 35.78
CA PHE A 15 -27.96 10.42 34.71
C PHE A 15 -28.64 9.73 33.53
N VAL A 16 -28.58 10.35 32.34
CA VAL A 16 -28.70 9.65 31.07
C VAL A 16 -27.39 8.89 30.87
N LEU A 17 -27.31 7.68 31.39
CA LEU A 17 -26.32 6.71 30.93
C LEU A 17 -26.88 6.14 29.62
N ALA A 18 -26.54 6.76 28.50
CA ALA A 18 -26.71 6.11 27.20
C ALA A 18 -25.80 4.87 27.20
N GLU A 19 -26.41 3.68 27.19
CA GLU A 19 -25.68 2.42 27.08
C GLU A 19 -24.93 2.42 25.73
N VAL A 20 -23.62 2.65 25.79
CA VAL A 20 -22.78 2.62 24.59
C VAL A 20 -22.66 1.16 24.15
N LYS A 21 -23.39 0.79 23.10
CA LYS A 21 -23.24 -0.50 22.43
C LYS A 21 -21.92 -0.51 21.67
N ILE A 22 -20.91 -1.16 22.25
CA ILE A 22 -19.61 -1.34 21.60
C ILE A 22 -19.62 -2.69 20.87
N GLY A 23 -19.54 -2.64 19.54
CA GLY A 23 -19.26 -3.81 18.70
C GLY A 23 -17.75 -3.94 18.46
N TYR A 24 -17.21 -5.15 18.62
CA TYR A 24 -15.83 -5.47 18.26
C TYR A 24 -15.81 -6.20 16.92
N VAL A 25 -14.89 -5.81 16.05
CA VAL A 25 -14.65 -6.45 14.75
C VAL A 25 -13.29 -7.13 14.83
N ASP A 26 -13.25 -8.45 14.66
CA ASP A 26 -11.98 -9.18 14.52
C ASP A 26 -11.52 -9.09 13.06
N SER A 27 -10.54 -8.22 12.81
CA SER A 27 -9.95 -8.05 11.48
C SER A 27 -9.31 -9.32 10.94
N ASN A 28 -8.80 -10.22 11.79
CA ASN A 28 -8.17 -11.47 11.35
C ASN A 28 -9.22 -12.48 10.84
N GLU A 29 -10.39 -12.52 11.46
CA GLU A 29 -11.48 -13.39 11.04
C GLU A 29 -12.09 -12.93 9.71
N ILE A 30 -12.22 -11.61 9.51
CA ILE A 30 -12.59 -11.04 8.20
C ILE A 30 -11.54 -11.39 7.14
N MET A 31 -10.25 -11.24 7.44
CA MET A 31 -9.17 -11.54 6.48
C MET A 31 -9.09 -13.02 6.09
N SER A 32 -9.48 -13.95 6.99
CA SER A 32 -9.42 -15.39 6.75
C SER A 32 -10.68 -15.99 6.09
N SER A 33 -11.84 -15.33 6.25
CA SER A 33 -13.13 -15.80 5.72
C SER A 33 -13.62 -15.04 4.49
N PHE A 34 -13.06 -13.87 4.20
CA PHE A 34 -13.47 -13.02 3.07
C PHE A 34 -12.65 -13.32 1.82
N GLU A 35 -13.21 -14.14 0.92
CA GLU A 35 -12.58 -14.55 -0.35
C GLU A 35 -12.05 -13.37 -1.17
N GLU A 36 -12.73 -12.24 -1.14
CA GLU A 36 -12.33 -11.04 -1.88
C GLU A 36 -11.03 -10.43 -1.33
N TRP A 37 -10.78 -10.52 -0.01
CA TRP A 37 -9.50 -10.12 0.58
C TRP A 37 -8.36 -11.00 0.07
N ARG A 38 -8.59 -12.33 0.05
CA ARG A 38 -7.60 -13.29 -0.47
C ARG A 38 -7.27 -13.02 -1.94
N GLN A 39 -8.28 -12.72 -2.75
CA GLN A 39 -8.06 -12.39 -4.17
C GLN A 39 -7.20 -11.13 -4.35
N VAL A 40 -7.43 -10.09 -3.52
CA VAL A 40 -6.59 -8.88 -3.53
C VAL A 40 -5.13 -9.21 -3.21
N GLN A 41 -4.87 -10.08 -2.23
CA GLN A 41 -3.51 -10.52 -1.90
C GLN A 41 -2.84 -11.23 -3.08
N VAL A 42 -3.55 -12.18 -3.71
CA VAL A 42 -3.04 -12.90 -4.89
C VAL A 42 -2.71 -11.95 -6.05
N ASP A 43 -3.59 -10.98 -6.31
CA ASP A 43 -3.40 -10.01 -7.39
C ASP A 43 -2.22 -9.08 -7.13
N LEU A 44 -2.01 -8.68 -5.88
CA LEU A 44 -0.86 -7.85 -5.48
C LEU A 44 0.45 -8.62 -5.56
N GLU A 45 0.48 -9.86 -5.08
CA GLU A 45 1.68 -10.69 -5.19
C GLU A 45 2.05 -10.97 -6.66
N LYS A 46 1.05 -11.22 -7.51
CA LYS A 46 1.28 -11.41 -8.95
C LYS A 46 1.89 -10.16 -9.57
N GLU A 47 1.39 -8.99 -9.21
CA GLU A 47 1.92 -7.72 -9.68
C GLU A 47 3.36 -7.49 -9.21
N GLN A 48 3.60 -7.71 -7.92
CA GLN A 48 4.92 -7.59 -7.33
C GLN A 48 5.94 -8.49 -8.05
N ARG A 49 5.61 -9.78 -8.26
CA ARG A 49 6.48 -10.71 -9.00
C ARG A 49 6.76 -10.26 -10.43
N ARG A 50 5.77 -9.69 -11.12
CA ARG A 50 5.96 -9.13 -12.48
C ARG A 50 6.99 -8.00 -12.45
N LEU A 51 6.82 -7.04 -11.54
CA LEU A 51 7.69 -5.87 -11.41
C LEU A 51 9.11 -6.25 -10.95
N GLU A 52 9.24 -7.23 -10.06
CA GLU A 52 10.53 -7.79 -9.64
C GLU A 52 11.28 -8.43 -10.81
N ASN A 53 10.58 -9.19 -11.67
CA ASN A 53 11.18 -9.78 -12.87
C ASN A 53 11.66 -8.69 -13.85
N GLU A 54 10.85 -7.66 -14.10
CA GLU A 54 11.24 -6.54 -14.96
C GLU A 54 12.45 -5.77 -14.40
N MET A 55 12.51 -5.57 -13.08
CA MET A 55 13.68 -4.97 -12.43
C MET A 55 14.93 -5.86 -12.61
N ASN A 56 14.79 -7.17 -12.41
CA ASN A 56 15.89 -8.11 -12.56
C ASN A 56 16.44 -8.10 -14.00
N ASP A 57 15.57 -8.05 -15.01
CA ASP A 57 15.98 -7.97 -16.41
C ASP A 57 16.78 -6.69 -16.70
N LEU A 58 16.36 -5.55 -16.15
CA LEU A 58 17.12 -4.29 -16.27
C LEU A 58 18.49 -4.38 -15.60
N MET A 59 18.57 -4.99 -14.41
CA MET A 59 19.82 -5.17 -13.67
C MET A 59 20.79 -6.10 -14.40
N ILE A 60 20.30 -7.23 -14.94
CA ILE A 60 21.10 -8.15 -15.77
C ILE A 60 21.64 -7.43 -17.00
N ARG A 61 20.80 -6.62 -17.66
CA ARG A 61 21.21 -5.84 -18.82
C ARG A 61 22.29 -4.80 -18.47
N LEU A 62 22.17 -4.14 -17.32
CA LEU A 62 23.18 -3.19 -16.86
C LEU A 62 24.52 -3.87 -16.60
N ASP A 63 24.51 -5.00 -15.89
CA ASP A 63 25.72 -5.77 -15.60
C ASP A 63 26.39 -6.25 -16.89
N SER A 64 25.63 -6.83 -17.82
CA SER A 64 26.14 -7.28 -19.13
C SER A 64 26.78 -6.13 -19.92
N LEU A 65 26.11 -4.98 -20.05
CA LEU A 65 26.67 -3.83 -20.75
C LEU A 65 27.93 -3.29 -20.08
N ASN A 66 27.97 -3.30 -18.75
CA ASN A 66 29.11 -2.81 -18.00
C ASN A 66 30.32 -3.75 -18.17
N GLN A 67 30.11 -5.06 -18.09
CA GLN A 67 31.16 -6.05 -18.34
C GLN A 67 31.68 -5.96 -19.77
N ASP A 68 30.80 -5.81 -20.76
CA ASP A 68 31.18 -5.63 -22.17
C ASP A 68 32.04 -4.38 -22.36
N TYR A 69 31.64 -3.26 -21.74
CA TYR A 69 32.40 -2.02 -21.75
C TYR A 69 33.79 -2.22 -21.15
N GLU A 70 33.90 -2.77 -19.95
CA GLU A 70 35.19 -2.96 -19.28
C GLU A 70 36.16 -3.85 -20.07
N ARG A 71 35.66 -4.92 -20.72
CA ARG A 71 36.50 -5.80 -21.55
C ARG A 71 37.04 -5.10 -22.80
N GLN A 72 36.27 -4.17 -23.38
CA GLN A 72 36.56 -3.59 -24.68
C GLN A 72 37.09 -2.16 -24.62
N ARG A 73 36.97 -1.45 -23.49
CA ARG A 73 37.25 -0.01 -23.39
C ARG A 73 38.64 0.40 -23.87
N LEU A 74 39.65 -0.45 -23.67
CA LEU A 74 41.03 -0.17 -24.08
C LEU A 74 41.23 -0.26 -25.60
N LEU A 75 40.33 -0.94 -26.30
CA LEU A 75 40.33 -1.11 -27.75
C LEU A 75 39.41 -0.12 -28.47
N MET A 76 38.64 0.67 -27.72
CA MET A 76 37.65 1.61 -28.25
C MET A 76 38.28 2.98 -28.53
N SER A 77 37.75 3.67 -29.55
CA SER A 77 38.01 5.10 -29.72
C SER A 77 37.36 5.91 -28.59
N GLU A 78 37.83 7.13 -28.38
CA GLU A 78 37.26 8.06 -27.40
C GLU A 78 35.75 8.25 -27.60
N SER A 79 35.30 8.49 -28.84
CA SER A 79 33.87 8.70 -29.11
C SER A 79 33.02 7.48 -28.78
N ARG A 80 33.54 6.27 -29.04
CA ARG A 80 32.85 5.01 -28.73
C ARG A 80 32.77 4.76 -27.24
N ARG A 81 33.80 5.13 -26.48
CA ARG A 81 33.76 5.07 -25.01
C ARG A 81 32.69 5.99 -24.45
N GLN A 82 32.68 7.25 -24.88
CA GLN A 82 31.68 8.23 -24.43
C GLN A 82 30.25 7.81 -24.76
N GLU A 83 30.02 7.24 -25.95
CA GLU A 83 28.73 6.66 -26.35
C GLU A 83 28.28 5.57 -25.36
N LYS A 84 29.17 4.60 -25.07
CA LYS A 84 28.88 3.50 -24.14
C LYS A 84 28.68 3.96 -22.69
N GLU A 85 29.48 4.90 -22.21
CA GLU A 85 29.32 5.49 -20.88
C GLU A 85 27.98 6.22 -20.75
N ASN A 86 27.55 6.90 -21.81
CA ASN A 86 26.24 7.54 -21.85
C ASN A 86 25.10 6.51 -21.80
N ASP A 87 25.21 5.42 -22.55
CA ASP A 87 24.22 4.34 -22.51
C ASP A 87 24.12 3.69 -21.13
N LEU A 88 25.26 3.43 -20.48
CA LEU A 88 25.32 2.90 -19.11
C LEU A 88 24.68 3.88 -18.12
N ARG A 89 24.96 5.17 -18.24
CA ARG A 89 24.34 6.21 -17.40
C ARG A 89 22.82 6.24 -17.59
N LYS A 90 22.34 6.28 -18.83
CA LYS A 90 20.90 6.27 -19.14
C LYS A 90 20.21 5.03 -18.58
N LEU A 91 20.84 3.86 -18.68
CA LEU A 91 20.25 2.64 -18.12
C LEU A 91 20.17 2.68 -16.58
N LYS A 92 21.19 3.23 -15.91
CA LYS A 92 21.15 3.45 -14.45
C LYS A 92 20.03 4.41 -14.05
N GLU A 93 19.88 5.52 -14.78
CA GLU A 93 18.78 6.48 -14.58
C GLU A 93 17.42 5.79 -14.78
N ASN A 94 17.26 5.01 -15.86
CA ASN A 94 16.03 4.26 -16.12
C ASN A 94 15.71 3.26 -15.00
N ILE A 95 16.70 2.58 -14.42
CA ILE A 95 16.51 1.66 -13.29
C ILE A 95 16.01 2.42 -12.06
N GLN A 96 16.58 3.58 -11.76
CA GLN A 96 16.15 4.42 -10.63
C GLN A 96 14.72 4.93 -10.83
N THR A 97 14.42 5.42 -12.04
CA THR A 97 13.07 5.84 -12.42
C THR A 97 12.08 4.69 -12.31
N PHE A 98 12.42 3.51 -12.85
CA PHE A 98 11.58 2.32 -12.73
C PHE A 98 11.33 1.97 -11.26
N GLN A 99 12.37 1.97 -10.41
CA GLN A 99 12.21 1.70 -8.99
C GLN A 99 11.22 2.66 -8.32
N MET A 100 11.34 3.97 -8.61
CA MET A 100 10.46 4.99 -8.05
C MET A 100 9.02 4.87 -8.57
N GLU A 101 8.85 4.73 -9.89
CA GLU A 101 7.54 4.66 -10.54
C GLU A 101 6.78 3.38 -10.18
N LYS A 102 7.48 2.28 -9.93
CA LYS A 102 6.86 0.98 -9.66
C LYS A 102 6.70 0.68 -8.17
N PHE A 103 7.74 0.98 -7.38
CA PHE A 103 7.82 0.60 -5.96
C PHE A 103 7.90 1.79 -5.00
N GLY A 104 7.94 3.02 -5.51
CA GLY A 104 7.93 4.22 -4.67
C GLY A 104 6.60 4.42 -3.93
N PRO A 105 6.53 5.40 -3.01
CA PRO A 105 5.33 5.68 -2.22
C PRO A 105 4.09 6.03 -3.06
N GLU A 106 4.29 6.59 -4.25
CA GLU A 106 3.23 6.88 -5.23
C GLU A 106 3.29 5.91 -6.43
N GLY A 107 4.04 4.83 -6.28
CA GLY A 107 4.31 3.87 -7.34
C GLY A 107 3.11 3.00 -7.69
N GLU A 108 3.24 2.30 -8.82
CA GLU A 108 2.21 1.44 -9.38
C GLU A 108 1.68 0.42 -8.36
N ILE A 109 2.57 -0.20 -7.57
CA ILE A 109 2.19 -1.22 -6.59
C ILE A 109 1.28 -0.65 -5.50
N TYR A 110 1.59 0.55 -5.00
CA TYR A 110 0.82 1.22 -3.95
C TYR A 110 -0.53 1.72 -4.49
N SER A 111 -0.54 2.27 -5.71
CA SER A 111 -1.77 2.65 -6.41
C SER A 111 -2.69 1.45 -6.60
N LYS A 112 -2.14 0.30 -6.99
CA LYS A 112 -2.91 -0.95 -7.18
C LYS A 112 -3.45 -1.47 -5.85
N GLN A 113 -2.66 -1.49 -4.79
CA GLN A 113 -3.10 -1.86 -3.45
C GLN A 113 -4.29 -1.00 -2.99
N THR A 114 -4.19 0.31 -3.14
CA THR A 114 -5.25 1.24 -2.75
C THR A 114 -6.54 0.99 -3.54
N LYS A 115 -6.43 0.78 -4.85
CA LYS A 115 -7.58 0.48 -5.73
C LYS A 115 -8.27 -0.83 -5.38
N LEU A 116 -7.49 -1.88 -5.09
CA LEU A 116 -8.01 -3.20 -4.77
C LEU A 116 -8.61 -3.28 -3.36
N LEU A 117 -8.01 -2.60 -2.37
CA LEU A 117 -8.50 -2.59 -1.00
C LEU A 117 -9.78 -1.75 -0.82
N LYS A 118 -9.94 -0.66 -1.57
CA LYS A 118 -11.08 0.25 -1.44
C LYS A 118 -12.44 -0.47 -1.43
N PRO A 119 -12.80 -1.32 -2.42
CA PRO A 119 -14.09 -2.01 -2.41
C PRO A 119 -14.25 -3.00 -1.26
N VAL A 120 -13.16 -3.67 -0.86
CA VAL A 120 -13.17 -4.59 0.28
C VAL A 120 -13.48 -3.83 1.57
N LEU A 121 -12.82 -2.70 1.80
CA LEU A 121 -13.07 -1.83 2.95
C LEU A 121 -14.50 -1.27 2.95
N THR A 122 -15.03 -0.89 1.78
CA THR A 122 -16.42 -0.43 1.66
C THR A 122 -17.41 -1.50 2.11
N LYS A 123 -17.27 -2.75 1.64
CA LYS A 123 -18.16 -3.85 2.04
C LYS A 123 -18.07 -4.19 3.52
N ILE A 124 -16.86 -4.16 4.08
CA ILE A 124 -16.65 -4.36 5.53
C ILE A 124 -17.38 -3.27 6.31
N ASN A 125 -17.25 -2.00 5.92
CA ASN A 125 -17.91 -0.89 6.58
C ASN A 125 -19.44 -0.99 6.48
N GLU A 126 -19.99 -1.31 5.31
CA GLU A 126 -21.43 -1.52 5.12
C GLU A 126 -21.96 -2.67 6.00
N ALA A 127 -21.21 -3.76 6.13
CA ALA A 127 -21.57 -4.87 7.01
C ALA A 127 -21.57 -4.46 8.50
N ILE A 128 -20.57 -3.67 8.93
CA ILE A 128 -20.49 -3.12 10.28
C ILE A 128 -21.67 -2.18 10.56
N GLU A 129 -21.99 -1.26 9.64
CA GLU A 129 -23.12 -0.34 9.76
C GLU A 129 -24.46 -1.08 9.83
N LYS A 130 -24.63 -2.14 9.04
CA LYS A 130 -25.84 -2.97 9.09
C LYS A 130 -26.00 -3.64 10.45
N VAL A 131 -24.94 -4.29 10.96
CA VAL A 131 -24.99 -4.94 12.29
C VAL A 131 -25.17 -3.92 13.41
N GLY A 132 -24.57 -2.74 13.28
CA GLY A 132 -24.71 -1.64 14.25
C GLY A 132 -26.10 -0.99 14.24
N SER A 133 -26.76 -0.92 13.09
CA SER A 133 -28.12 -0.37 12.98
C SER A 133 -29.23 -1.37 13.30
N GLU A 134 -28.97 -2.68 13.16
CA GLU A 134 -29.87 -3.75 13.60
C GLU A 134 -29.83 -4.02 15.12
N ARG A 135 -28.86 -3.43 15.85
CA ARG A 135 -28.68 -3.62 17.30
C ARG A 135 -29.17 -2.46 18.15
#